data_AF-A0A8I3PTR0-F1
#
_entry.id   AF-A0A8I3PTR0-F1
#
_cell.length_a   1.000
_cell.length_b   1.000
_cell.length_c   1.000
_cell.angle_alpha   90.00
_cell.angle_beta   90.00
_cell.angle_gamma   90.00
#
_symmetry.space_group_name_H-M   'P 1'
#
loop_
_entity.id
_entity.type
_entity.pdbx_description
1 polymer ?
#
loop_
_entity_poly.entity_id
_entity_poly.type
_entity_poly.pdbx_seq_one_letter_code
_entity_poly.pdbx_strand_id
1 'polypeptide(L)'
;MAARRGPALALASDRPAPLGVGGRCPRARGAALGSAPGGGRGGPAPRSPEGPAGAERRPASEELTAAERRIADLHAAACASGQLNYVDPATGYVVLTQLAHLERGECCGSACRHCPYGQVNVKDPSKRKKFNSYFYV
;
A
#
# COMPACT_ATOMS: atom_id res chain seq x y z
N MET A 1 -16.49 49.25 -24.75
CA MET A 1 -15.79 48.18 -24.01
C MET A 1 -16.82 47.14 -23.61
N ALA A 2 -17.01 46.09 -24.41
CA ALA A 2 -18.07 45.10 -24.20
C ALA A 2 -17.53 43.92 -23.36
N ALA A 3 -18.10 43.73 -22.16
CA ALA A 3 -17.76 42.63 -21.27
C ALA A 3 -18.43 41.33 -21.77
N ARG A 4 -17.62 40.39 -22.24
CA ARG A 4 -18.03 39.03 -22.61
C ARG A 4 -18.34 38.23 -21.35
N ARG A 5 -19.63 37.91 -21.15
CA ARG A 5 -20.10 36.92 -20.17
C ARG A 5 -19.81 35.52 -20.71
N GLY A 6 -18.96 34.75 -20.04
CA GLY A 6 -18.75 33.33 -20.32
C GLY A 6 -19.81 32.46 -19.64
N PRO A 7 -20.20 31.31 -20.22
CA PRO A 7 -21.17 30.43 -19.59
C PRO A 7 -20.52 29.57 -18.49
N ALA A 8 -21.23 29.45 -17.36
CA ALA A 8 -20.89 28.52 -16.30
C ALA A 8 -21.23 27.09 -16.74
N LEU A 9 -20.21 26.26 -16.96
CA LEU A 9 -20.39 24.82 -17.17
C LEU A 9 -20.50 24.14 -15.80
N ALA A 10 -21.69 23.64 -15.52
CA ALA A 10 -22.04 22.88 -14.33
C ALA A 10 -21.27 21.55 -14.30
N LEU A 11 -20.49 21.32 -13.24
CA LEU A 11 -19.85 20.05 -12.96
C LEU A 11 -20.87 19.15 -12.25
N ALA A 12 -21.54 18.27 -13.00
CA ALA A 12 -22.37 17.21 -12.43
C ALA A 12 -21.47 16.16 -11.78
N SER A 13 -21.47 16.10 -10.45
CA SER A 13 -20.81 15.05 -9.67
C SER A 13 -21.69 13.80 -9.65
N ASP A 14 -21.39 12.84 -10.52
CA ASP A 14 -22.02 11.52 -10.49
C ASP A 14 -21.45 10.72 -9.30
N ARG A 15 -22.29 10.51 -8.28
CA ARG A 15 -21.97 9.71 -7.09
C ARG A 15 -22.36 8.26 -7.37
N PRO A 16 -21.47 7.26 -7.16
CA PRO A 16 -21.90 5.87 -7.25
C PRO A 16 -22.78 5.47 -6.04
N ALA A 17 -23.86 4.76 -6.33
CA ALA A 17 -24.80 4.20 -5.37
C ALA A 17 -24.22 2.97 -4.61
N PRO A 18 -24.59 2.75 -3.33
CA PRO A 18 -24.24 1.53 -2.62
C PRO A 18 -25.23 0.40 -2.96
N LEU A 19 -24.71 -0.74 -3.41
CA LEU A 19 -25.46 -1.99 -3.48
C LEU A 19 -25.51 -2.63 -2.09
N GLY A 20 -26.71 -2.72 -1.53
CA GLY A 20 -26.99 -3.46 -0.29
C GLY A 20 -27.43 -4.91 -0.56
N VAL A 21 -27.76 -5.60 0.54
CA VAL A 21 -28.24 -7.00 0.70
C VAL A 21 -27.09 -8.00 0.93
N GLY A 22 -27.03 -8.83 1.97
CA GLY A 22 -27.99 -9.23 2.99
C GLY A 22 -27.75 -10.74 3.23
N GLY A 23 -27.29 -11.13 4.42
CA GLY A 23 -26.94 -12.54 4.68
C GLY A 23 -26.77 -12.83 6.16
N ARG A 24 -27.89 -13.18 6.81
CA ARG A 24 -27.99 -13.61 8.22
C ARG A 24 -27.30 -14.96 8.45
N CYS A 25 -26.73 -15.09 9.64
CA CYS A 25 -26.17 -16.30 10.22
C CYS A 25 -27.19 -17.46 10.32
N PRO A 26 -26.67 -18.69 10.52
CA PRO A 26 -27.21 -19.50 11.62
C PRO A 26 -26.11 -19.98 12.59
N ARG A 27 -26.45 -19.88 13.88
CA ARG A 27 -25.79 -20.52 15.02
C ARG A 27 -25.91 -22.04 14.91
N ALA A 28 -24.84 -22.77 15.23
CA ALA A 28 -24.95 -24.15 15.66
C ALA A 28 -24.59 -24.25 17.15
N ARG A 29 -25.46 -24.93 17.90
CA ARG A 29 -25.45 -25.16 19.35
C ARG A 29 -24.88 -26.56 19.65
N GLY A 30 -24.30 -26.68 20.86
CA GLY A 30 -24.25 -27.91 21.67
C GLY A 30 -23.00 -28.78 21.46
N ALA A 31 -22.45 -29.47 22.45
CA ALA A 31 -22.97 -29.88 23.76
C ALA A 31 -21.83 -30.09 24.77
N ALA A 32 -22.15 -29.94 26.05
CA ALA A 32 -21.30 -30.28 27.20
C ALA A 32 -21.72 -31.63 27.79
N LEU A 33 -20.74 -32.51 28.08
CA LEU A 33 -20.76 -33.65 29.02
C LEU A 33 -19.28 -33.96 29.32
N GLY A 34 -18.75 -34.31 30.49
CA GLY A 34 -19.21 -34.55 31.85
C GLY A 34 -18.02 -35.16 32.64
N SER A 35 -17.69 -34.55 33.79
CA SER A 35 -17.09 -35.04 35.06
C SER A 35 -15.92 -36.06 35.20
N ALA A 36 -14.87 -35.57 35.92
CA ALA A 36 -14.18 -36.13 37.13
C ALA A 36 -13.25 -37.38 37.02
N PRO A 37 -12.42 -37.74 38.04
CA PRO A 37 -11.63 -36.98 39.05
C PRO A 37 -10.15 -37.46 39.21
N GLY A 38 -9.35 -36.77 40.05
CA GLY A 38 -8.40 -37.44 40.97
C GLY A 38 -6.88 -37.36 40.76
N GLY A 39 -6.21 -36.52 41.57
CA GLY A 39 -5.07 -36.92 42.43
C GLY A 39 -3.65 -37.05 41.86
N GLY A 40 -2.72 -36.26 42.43
CA GLY A 40 -1.47 -36.83 42.95
C GLY A 40 -0.11 -36.26 42.49
N ARG A 41 0.46 -35.42 43.36
CA ARG A 41 1.89 -35.36 43.77
C ARG A 41 2.96 -35.01 42.73
N GLY A 42 3.43 -33.77 42.81
CA GLY A 42 4.82 -33.39 43.12
C GLY A 42 5.97 -34.01 42.31
N GLY A 43 6.62 -33.17 41.49
CA GLY A 43 7.96 -33.36 40.94
C GLY A 43 8.52 -32.03 40.43
N PRO A 44 9.83 -31.77 40.54
CA PRO A 44 10.40 -30.43 40.51
C PRO A 44 10.33 -29.77 39.14
N ALA A 45 10.05 -28.46 39.14
CA ALA A 45 10.09 -27.62 37.95
C ALA A 45 11.46 -27.76 37.25
N PRO A 46 11.50 -28.04 35.94
CA PRO A 46 12.68 -27.72 35.17
C PRO A 46 12.79 -26.20 35.18
N ARG A 47 13.78 -25.72 35.94
CA ARG A 47 14.33 -24.37 35.89
C ARG A 47 14.46 -24.04 34.41
N SER A 48 13.57 -23.16 33.95
CA SER A 48 13.66 -22.60 32.62
C SER A 48 15.10 -22.11 32.46
N PRO A 49 15.78 -22.42 31.35
CA PRO A 49 16.95 -21.65 31.03
C PRO A 49 16.45 -20.21 30.86
N GLU A 50 16.80 -19.36 31.83
CA GLU A 50 16.81 -17.93 31.65
C GLU A 50 17.67 -17.70 30.40
N GLY A 51 17.00 -17.42 29.29
CA GLY A 51 17.67 -17.23 28.00
C GLY A 51 18.61 -16.03 28.14
N PRO A 52 19.93 -16.22 27.98
CA PRO A 52 20.78 -15.07 27.76
C PRO A 52 20.50 -14.57 26.35
N ALA A 53 20.17 -13.28 26.30
CA ALA A 53 20.53 -12.32 25.26
C ALA A 53 20.81 -12.88 23.85
N GLY A 54 20.01 -12.39 22.90
CA GLY A 54 20.37 -12.47 21.49
C GLY A 54 19.39 -13.28 20.65
N ALA A 55 18.10 -12.95 20.72
CA ALA A 55 17.39 -12.91 19.46
C ALA A 55 18.07 -11.80 18.63
N GLU A 56 19.10 -12.16 17.86
CA GLU A 56 19.54 -11.35 16.74
C GLU A 56 18.36 -11.26 15.77
N ARG A 57 17.42 -10.36 16.08
CA ARG A 57 16.58 -9.75 15.07
C ARG A 57 17.55 -9.16 14.08
N ARG A 58 17.67 -9.82 12.91
CA ARG A 58 18.38 -9.33 11.73
C ARG A 58 18.29 -7.79 11.68
N PRO A 59 19.36 -7.04 11.94
CA PRO A 59 19.27 -5.59 11.91
C PRO A 59 19.32 -5.13 10.44
N ALA A 60 18.31 -4.34 10.07
CA ALA A 60 18.38 -3.20 9.15
C ALA A 60 19.06 -3.43 7.78
N SER A 61 18.46 -4.23 6.89
CA SER A 61 18.82 -4.21 5.46
C SER A 61 17.70 -3.84 4.48
N GLU A 62 16.40 -4.03 4.76
CA GLU A 62 15.40 -3.98 3.66
C GLU A 62 13.98 -3.53 4.07
N GLU A 63 13.82 -2.63 5.05
CA GLU A 63 12.50 -2.09 5.38
C GLU A 63 12.36 -0.66 4.84
N LEU A 64 11.47 -0.47 3.85
CA LEU A 64 11.05 0.85 3.35
C LEU A 64 10.76 1.80 4.54
N THR A 65 11.01 3.09 4.40
CA THR A 65 10.54 4.07 5.40
C THR A 65 9.01 4.12 5.44
N ALA A 66 8.43 4.69 6.49
CA ALA A 66 6.98 4.87 6.58
C ALA A 66 6.43 5.74 5.42
N ALA A 67 7.21 6.72 4.96
CA ALA A 67 6.85 7.54 3.80
C ALA A 67 6.88 6.72 2.51
N GLU A 68 7.95 5.94 2.29
CA GLU A 68 8.08 5.12 1.08
C GLU A 68 7.02 4.01 0.99
N ARG A 69 6.63 3.41 2.12
CA ARG A 69 5.47 2.50 2.17
C ARG A 69 4.20 3.18 1.68
N ARG A 70 3.89 4.38 2.19
CA ARG A 70 2.70 5.14 1.75
C ARG A 70 2.73 5.46 0.26
N ILE A 71 3.90 5.77 -0.30
CA ILE A 71 4.06 5.98 -1.74
C ILE A 71 3.70 4.72 -2.52
N ALA A 72 4.23 3.56 -2.11
CA ALA A 72 3.93 2.29 -2.74
C ALA A 72 2.45 1.91 -2.63
N ASP A 73 1.84 2.11 -1.46
CA ASP A 73 0.41 1.81 -1.22
C ASP A 73 -0.50 2.69 -2.08
N LEU A 74 -0.23 4.01 -2.14
CA LEU A 74 -1.01 4.93 -2.98
C LEU A 74 -0.87 4.61 -4.46
N HIS A 75 0.34 4.25 -4.90
CA HIS A 75 0.57 3.79 -6.26
C HIS A 75 -0.25 2.52 -6.56
N ALA A 76 -0.18 1.51 -5.68
CA ALA A 76 -0.91 0.26 -5.85
C ALA A 76 -2.42 0.49 -5.88
N ALA A 77 -2.95 1.34 -5.00
CA ALA A 77 -4.36 1.72 -4.97
C ALA A 77 -4.80 2.45 -6.25
N ALA A 78 -3.97 3.37 -6.76
CA ALA A 78 -4.21 4.06 -8.02
C ALA A 78 -4.24 3.09 -9.20
N CYS A 79 -3.27 2.17 -9.27
CA CYS A 79 -3.24 1.12 -10.29
C CYS A 79 -4.48 0.21 -10.21
N ALA A 80 -4.84 -0.26 -9.02
CA ALA A 80 -6.03 -1.11 -8.82
C ALA A 80 -7.34 -0.40 -9.23
N SER A 81 -7.38 0.93 -9.10
CA SER A 81 -8.53 1.76 -9.47
C SER A 81 -8.49 2.26 -10.92
N GLY A 82 -7.50 1.84 -11.72
CA GLY A 82 -7.32 2.33 -13.09
C GLY A 82 -6.95 3.81 -13.20
N GLN A 83 -6.46 4.42 -12.12
CA GLN A 83 -6.03 5.81 -12.11
C GLN A 83 -4.63 5.95 -12.72
N LEU A 84 -4.45 6.97 -13.56
CA LEU A 84 -3.21 7.20 -14.29
C LEU A 84 -2.17 7.99 -13.48
N ASN A 85 -2.57 8.55 -12.35
CA ASN A 85 -1.71 9.33 -11.49
C ASN A 85 -2.13 9.24 -10.03
N TYR A 86 -1.21 9.58 -9.14
CA TYR A 86 -1.45 9.79 -7.71
C TYR A 86 -0.61 10.96 -7.21
N VAL A 87 -0.97 11.53 -6.06
CA VAL A 87 -0.18 12.58 -5.41
C VAL A 87 0.81 11.94 -4.46
N ASP A 88 2.10 12.22 -4.64
CA ASP A 88 3.14 11.77 -3.71
C ASP A 88 3.01 12.49 -2.37
N PRO A 89 2.80 11.78 -1.24
CA PRO A 89 2.71 12.41 0.08
C PRO A 89 4.03 13.03 0.55
N ALA A 90 5.18 12.62 0.00
CA ALA A 90 6.48 13.16 0.39
C ALA A 90 6.81 14.49 -0.31
N THR A 91 6.56 14.60 -1.61
CA THR A 91 6.91 15.80 -2.40
C THR A 91 5.71 16.64 -2.85
N GLY A 92 4.48 16.14 -2.72
CA GLY A 92 3.27 16.80 -3.21
C GLY A 92 3.12 16.79 -4.73
N TYR A 93 3.96 16.05 -5.46
CA TYR A 93 3.90 16.01 -6.92
C TYR A 93 2.86 15.02 -7.43
N VAL A 94 2.25 15.34 -8.57
CA VAL A 94 1.44 14.40 -9.33
C VAL A 94 2.38 13.43 -10.06
N VAL A 95 2.37 12.17 -9.64
CA VAL A 95 3.21 11.10 -10.17
C VAL A 95 2.37 10.18 -11.04
N LEU A 96 2.81 9.96 -12.28
CA LEU A 96 2.20 9.00 -13.19
C LEU A 96 2.38 7.56 -12.66
N THR A 97 1.32 6.77 -12.72
CA THR A 97 1.36 5.34 -12.37
C THR A 97 2.05 4.53 -13.45
N GLN A 98 2.36 3.27 -13.15
CA GLN A 98 2.95 2.35 -14.14
C GLN A 98 1.98 2.13 -15.29
N LEU A 99 0.67 2.03 -14.98
CA LEU A 99 -0.39 1.92 -15.98
C LEU A 99 -0.35 3.07 -16.99
N ALA A 100 -0.22 4.32 -16.53
CA ALA A 100 -0.15 5.46 -17.44
C ALA A 100 1.06 5.42 -18.39
N HIS A 101 2.17 4.83 -17.94
CA HIS A 101 3.33 4.63 -18.81
C HIS A 101 3.11 3.49 -19.80
N LEU A 102 2.46 2.39 -19.37
CA LEU A 102 2.11 1.27 -20.24
C LEU A 102 1.11 1.70 -21.33
N GLU A 103 0.10 2.51 -21.00
CA GLU A 103 -0.84 3.07 -21.97
C GLU A 103 -0.17 4.02 -22.95
N ARG A 104 0.80 4.81 -22.48
CA ARG A 104 1.59 5.70 -23.33
C ARG A 104 2.56 4.92 -24.23
N GLY A 105 3.10 3.80 -23.74
CA GLY A 105 4.11 3.00 -24.44
C GLY A 105 5.56 3.51 -24.33
N GLU A 106 5.81 4.61 -23.62
CA GLU A 106 7.16 5.18 -23.50
C GLU A 106 7.42 5.92 -22.17
N CYS A 107 8.71 6.20 -21.90
CA CYS A 107 9.14 6.98 -20.75
C CYS A 107 8.81 8.48 -20.94
N CYS A 108 8.07 9.07 -20.01
CA CYS A 108 7.68 10.50 -20.05
C CYS A 108 8.85 11.50 -19.89
N GLY A 109 10.01 11.05 -19.40
CA GLY A 109 11.21 11.89 -19.23
C GLY A 109 11.23 12.77 -17.97
N SER A 110 10.25 12.65 -17.09
CA SER A 110 10.13 13.45 -15.85
C SER A 110 10.66 12.78 -14.58
N ALA A 111 11.49 11.73 -14.71
CA ALA A 111 12.03 10.97 -13.56
C ALA A 111 10.97 10.48 -12.56
N CYS A 112 9.87 9.94 -13.10
CA CYS A 112 8.76 9.39 -12.31
C CYS A 112 9.20 8.19 -11.46
N ARG A 113 8.54 8.00 -10.32
CA ARG A 113 8.87 6.95 -9.35
C ARG A 113 8.62 5.53 -9.85
N HIS A 114 7.62 5.32 -10.72
CA HIS A 114 7.20 3.99 -11.15
C HIS A 114 7.29 3.83 -12.68
N CYS A 115 8.39 4.31 -13.27
CA CYS A 115 8.61 4.17 -14.71
C CYS A 115 9.03 2.73 -15.07
N PRO A 116 8.22 1.96 -15.83
CA PRO A 116 8.60 0.60 -16.23
C PRO A 116 9.77 0.57 -17.24
N TYR A 117 10.07 1.72 -17.86
CA TYR A 117 11.08 1.86 -18.91
C TYR A 117 12.43 2.37 -18.38
N GLY A 118 12.75 2.22 -17.10
CA GLY A 118 14.13 2.53 -16.66
C GLY A 118 14.53 4.00 -16.67
N GLN A 119 13.57 4.93 -16.74
CA GLN A 119 13.82 6.37 -16.91
C GLN A 119 14.67 6.72 -18.15
N VAL A 120 14.58 5.94 -19.23
CA VAL A 120 15.42 6.11 -20.45
C VAL A 120 15.32 7.47 -21.13
N ASN A 121 14.18 8.16 -21.02
CA ASN A 121 13.96 9.46 -21.67
C ASN A 121 14.26 10.66 -20.75
N VAL A 122 14.85 10.44 -19.57
CA VAL A 122 15.27 11.53 -18.69
C VAL A 122 16.58 12.11 -19.23
N LYS A 123 16.49 13.28 -19.88
CA LYS A 123 17.63 13.95 -20.54
C LYS A 123 18.73 14.36 -19.58
N ASP A 124 18.36 14.78 -18.38
CA ASP A 124 19.31 15.23 -17.37
C ASP A 124 19.75 14.06 -16.49
N PRO A 125 21.02 13.64 -16.52
CA PRO A 125 21.49 12.49 -15.75
C PRO A 125 21.40 12.73 -14.24
N SER A 126 21.48 13.98 -13.78
CA SER A 126 21.41 14.33 -12.35
C SER A 126 20.00 14.15 -11.77
N LYS A 127 18.97 14.11 -12.63
CA LYS A 127 17.58 13.86 -12.23
C LYS A 127 17.23 12.37 -12.20
N ARG A 128 18.08 11.50 -12.75
CA ARG A 128 17.85 10.06 -12.74
C ARG A 128 17.99 9.54 -11.32
N LYS A 129 16.96 8.82 -10.89
CA LYS A 129 16.85 8.29 -9.53
C LYS A 129 17.35 6.85 -9.46
N LYS A 130 17.69 6.39 -8.26
CA LYS A 130 18.12 5.00 -8.06
C LYS A 130 16.91 4.12 -7.78
N PHE A 131 16.89 2.93 -8.38
CA PHE A 131 15.84 1.96 -8.11
C PHE A 131 16.11 1.24 -6.79
N ASN A 132 15.17 1.30 -5.83
CA ASN A 132 15.30 0.69 -4.50
C ASN A 132 14.62 -0.67 -4.38
N SER A 133 14.36 -1.36 -5.50
CA SER A 133 13.54 -2.58 -5.67
C SER A 133 12.02 -2.37 -5.75
N TYR A 134 11.47 -1.31 -5.14
CA TYR A 134 10.04 -1.00 -5.22
C TYR A 134 9.76 0.13 -6.22
N PHE A 135 10.56 1.19 -6.18
CA PHE A 135 10.42 2.35 -7.03
C PHE A 135 11.72 3.18 -7.10
N TYR A 136 11.69 4.28 -7.84
CA TYR A 136 12.82 5.19 -7.97
C TYR A 136 12.85 6.27 -6.88
N VAL A 137 13.95 6.31 -6.12
CA VAL A 137 14.25 7.31 -5.07
C VAL A 137 15.49 8.12 -5.39
#